data_AF-A0A9W9ZYL1-F1
#
_entry.id   AF-A0A9W9ZYL1-F1
#
_cell.length_a   1.000
_cell.length_b   1.000
_cell.length_c   1.000
_cell.angle_alpha   90.00
_cell.angle_beta   90.00
_cell.angle_gamma   90.00
#
_symmetry.space_group_name_H-M   'P 1'
#
loop_
_entity.id
_entity.type
_entity.pdbx_description
1 polymer ?
#
loop_
_entity_poly.entity_id
_entity_poly.type
_entity_poly.pdbx_seq_one_letter_code
_entity_poly.pdbx_strand_id
1 'polypeptide(L)'
;MNINNSPLHQYKPPSWASPLKNIPQYFVKLAQRNTPIHPWNIPNLPKEFSLSVKRDDLTGCALSGNKTTDIGCKGNLLLSRIVGSRVILVPQLKSVPDLEPMMKKMVDKLRQQGSSPYLIEIGCSSYTGMFGYLTAFQEMMNQ
;
A
#
# COMPACT_ATOMS: atom_id res chain seq x y z
N MET A 1 -15.61 21.30 0.03
CA MET A 1 -15.48 20.00 -0.66
C MET A 1 -16.28 18.99 0.14
N ASN A 2 -17.40 18.48 -0.41
CA ASN A 2 -18.07 17.31 0.17
C ASN A 2 -17.12 16.13 0.01
N ILE A 3 -16.50 15.70 1.11
CA ILE A 3 -15.75 14.45 1.14
C ILE A 3 -16.82 13.38 1.05
N ASN A 4 -17.05 12.83 -0.14
CA ASN A 4 -17.87 11.63 -0.30
C ASN A 4 -17.28 10.58 0.64
N ASN A 5 -17.99 10.22 1.70
CA ASN A 5 -17.59 9.13 2.57
C ASN A 5 -17.52 7.87 1.70
N SER A 6 -16.30 7.41 1.40
CA SER A 6 -16.13 6.11 0.77
C SER A 6 -16.84 5.08 1.66
N PRO A 7 -17.75 4.26 1.10
CA PRO A 7 -18.54 3.36 1.91
C PRO A 7 -17.64 2.39 2.66
N LEU A 8 -17.91 2.22 3.95
CA LEU A 8 -17.29 1.16 4.74
C LEU A 8 -17.90 -0.17 4.33
N HIS A 9 -17.06 -1.12 3.94
CA HIS A 9 -17.48 -2.47 3.60
C HIS A 9 -17.15 -3.41 4.76
N GLN A 10 -18.03 -4.36 5.07
CA GLN A 10 -17.74 -5.36 6.09
C GLN A 10 -16.58 -6.27 5.63
N TYR A 11 -15.58 -6.45 6.50
CA TYR A 11 -14.49 -7.38 6.25
C TYR A 11 -14.81 -8.74 6.89
N LYS A 12 -14.58 -9.80 6.11
CA LYS A 12 -14.59 -11.18 6.60
C LYS A 12 -13.28 -11.82 6.15
N PRO A 13 -12.45 -12.33 7.08
CA PRO A 13 -11.21 -12.98 6.70
C PRO A 13 -11.51 -14.30 5.99
N PRO A 14 -10.59 -14.78 5.15
CA PRO A 14 -10.65 -16.13 4.62
C PRO A 14 -10.77 -17.20 5.72
N SER A 15 -11.44 -18.32 5.43
CA SER A 15 -11.68 -19.38 6.43
C SER A 15 -10.39 -19.93 7.03
N TRP A 16 -9.35 -20.13 6.22
CA TRP A 16 -8.02 -20.59 6.64
C TRP A 16 -7.27 -19.55 7.50
N ALA A 17 -7.69 -18.29 7.50
CA ALA A 17 -7.14 -17.21 8.31
C ALA A 17 -8.01 -16.89 9.55
N SER A 18 -9.09 -17.64 9.81
CA SER A 18 -9.98 -17.44 10.95
C SER A 18 -9.33 -17.50 12.34
N PRO A 19 -8.21 -18.22 12.59
CA PRO A 19 -7.56 -18.25 13.90
C PRO A 19 -6.83 -16.95 14.28
N LEU A 20 -6.67 -16.01 13.34
CA LEU A 20 -6.00 -14.74 13.59
C LEU A 20 -6.79 -13.88 14.59
N LYS A 21 -6.07 -13.11 15.40
CA LYS A 21 -6.65 -12.18 16.38
C LYS A 21 -6.84 -10.79 15.74
N ASN A 22 -7.54 -9.89 16.44
CA ASN A 22 -7.64 -8.47 16.05
C ASN A 22 -8.05 -8.25 14.58
N ILE A 23 -8.97 -9.07 14.08
CA ILE A 23 -9.44 -9.00 12.69
C ILE A 23 -10.19 -7.67 12.48
N PRO A 24 -9.85 -6.88 11.44
CA PRO A 24 -10.59 -5.67 11.10
C PRO A 24 -12.07 -5.99 10.84
N GLN A 25 -12.97 -5.13 11.31
CA GLN A 25 -14.41 -5.32 11.04
C GLN A 25 -14.83 -4.76 9.68
N TYR A 26 -14.08 -3.78 9.17
CA TYR A 26 -14.40 -3.04 7.97
C TYR A 26 -13.16 -2.79 7.11
N PHE A 27 -13.38 -2.56 5.81
CA PHE A 27 -12.39 -2.07 4.87
C PHE A 27 -12.98 -0.99 3.97
N VAL A 28 -12.12 -0.15 3.40
CA VAL A 28 -12.47 0.82 2.37
C VAL A 28 -11.93 0.34 1.03
N LYS A 29 -12.76 0.35 -0.01
CA LYS A 29 -12.30 0.00 -1.37
C LYS A 29 -11.54 1.19 -1.95
N LEU A 30 -10.22 1.16 -1.82
CA LEU A 30 -9.32 2.19 -2.36
C LEU A 30 -8.78 1.84 -3.76
N ALA A 31 -8.92 0.59 -4.19
CA ALA A 31 -8.33 0.09 -5.42
C ALA A 31 -9.20 -0.97 -6.11
N GLN A 32 -8.89 -1.25 -7.37
CA GLN A 32 -9.43 -2.39 -8.11
C GLN A 32 -8.97 -3.69 -7.46
N ARG A 33 -9.90 -4.60 -7.20
CA ARG A 33 -9.64 -5.95 -6.69
C ARG A 33 -9.64 -6.96 -7.83
N ASN A 34 -9.20 -8.19 -7.55
CA ASN A 34 -9.19 -9.29 -8.52
C ASN A 34 -8.35 -8.98 -9.77
N THR A 35 -7.15 -8.46 -9.55
CA THR A 35 -6.15 -8.21 -10.60
C THR A 35 -5.86 -9.50 -11.37
N PRO A 36 -5.57 -9.43 -12.69
CA PRO A 36 -5.44 -10.61 -13.50
C PRO A 36 -4.14 -11.38 -13.21
N ILE A 37 -4.20 -12.70 -13.33
CA ILE A 37 -3.01 -13.55 -13.45
C ILE A 37 -2.69 -13.69 -14.92
N HIS A 38 -1.51 -13.20 -15.34
CA HIS A 38 -1.06 -13.27 -16.72
C HIS A 38 -0.01 -14.37 -16.89
N PRO A 39 -0.16 -15.28 -17.88
CA PRO A 39 0.89 -16.21 -18.21
C PRO A 39 2.12 -15.45 -18.73
N TRP A 40 3.30 -15.88 -18.32
CA TRP A 40 4.55 -15.29 -18.77
C TRP A 40 5.45 -16.36 -19.42
N ASN A 41 5.49 -16.32 -20.75
CA ASN A 41 6.36 -17.18 -21.53
C ASN A 41 7.78 -16.60 -21.55
N ILE A 42 8.68 -17.18 -20.75
CA ILE A 42 10.10 -16.83 -20.79
C ILE A 42 10.88 -17.84 -21.65
N PRO A 43 11.90 -17.39 -22.42
CA PRO A 43 12.76 -18.29 -23.16
C PRO A 43 13.44 -19.30 -22.23
N ASN A 44 13.55 -20.56 -22.66
CA ASN A 44 14.21 -21.65 -21.94
C ASN A 44 13.57 -22.06 -20.60
N LEU A 45 12.28 -21.78 -20.39
CA LEU A 45 11.55 -22.37 -19.26
C LEU A 45 11.45 -23.89 -19.45
N PRO A 46 11.85 -24.72 -18.46
CA PRO A 46 11.68 -26.16 -18.56
C PRO A 46 10.19 -26.51 -18.70
N LYS A 47 9.88 -27.52 -19.52
CA LYS A 47 8.49 -27.85 -19.91
C LYS A 47 7.62 -28.28 -18.73
N GLU A 48 8.24 -28.68 -17.63
CA GLU A 48 7.57 -29.08 -16.39
C GLU A 48 7.02 -27.89 -15.59
N PHE A 49 7.45 -26.67 -15.92
CA PHE A 49 7.03 -25.46 -15.22
C PHE A 49 6.20 -24.56 -16.12
N SER A 50 5.20 -23.91 -15.52
CA SER A 50 4.52 -22.76 -16.09
C SER A 50 4.77 -21.56 -15.19
N LEU A 51 5.04 -20.40 -15.80
CA LEU A 51 5.24 -19.15 -15.08
C LEU A 51 4.06 -18.22 -15.35
N SER A 52 3.53 -17.63 -14.29
CA SER A 52 2.49 -16.61 -14.36
C SER A 52 2.77 -15.48 -13.38
N VAL A 53 2.26 -14.30 -13.67
CA VAL A 53 2.41 -13.10 -12.84
C VAL A 53 1.04 -12.60 -12.41
N LYS A 54 0.82 -12.52 -11.11
CA LYS A 54 -0.31 -11.80 -10.52
C LYS A 54 -0.06 -10.30 -10.68
N ARG A 55 -0.90 -9.60 -11.46
CA ARG A 55 -0.69 -8.19 -11.83
C ARG A 55 -1.23 -7.22 -10.79
N ASP A 56 -0.72 -7.30 -9.56
CA ASP A 56 -1.10 -6.40 -8.46
C ASP A 56 -0.68 -4.93 -8.69
N ASP A 57 0.10 -4.66 -9.74
CA ASP A 57 0.34 -3.31 -10.25
C ASP A 57 -0.88 -2.70 -10.98
N LEU A 58 -1.84 -3.53 -11.44
CA LEU A 58 -3.07 -3.10 -12.13
C LEU A 58 -4.21 -2.80 -11.15
N THR A 59 -3.89 -2.19 -10.01
CA THR A 59 -4.85 -1.83 -8.95
C THR A 59 -5.54 -0.49 -9.17
N GLY A 60 -5.11 0.29 -10.17
CA GLY A 60 -5.73 1.59 -10.53
C GLY A 60 -5.36 2.76 -9.61
N CYS A 61 -4.52 2.52 -8.59
CA CYS A 61 -3.88 3.58 -7.81
C CYS A 61 -2.61 4.04 -8.55
N ALA A 62 -2.33 5.34 -8.49
CA ALA A 62 -1.42 6.05 -9.38
C ALA A 62 -0.06 5.35 -9.66
N LEU A 63 0.36 5.44 -10.93
CA LEU A 63 1.56 4.88 -11.56
C LEU A 63 2.78 4.81 -10.62
N SER A 64 3.17 3.60 -10.23
CA SER A 64 4.40 3.34 -9.47
C SER A 64 5.64 3.50 -10.37
N GLY A 65 6.48 4.49 -10.08
CA GLY A 65 7.78 4.71 -10.75
C GLY A 65 8.91 4.88 -9.74
N ASN A 66 10.08 4.32 -10.05
CA ASN A 66 11.24 4.26 -9.16
C ASN A 66 11.82 5.63 -8.74
N LYS A 67 12.41 5.61 -7.54
CA LYS A 67 13.04 6.69 -6.78
C LYS A 67 13.84 7.67 -7.65
N THR A 68 13.30 8.87 -7.84
CA THR A 68 14.01 10.00 -8.46
C THR A 68 14.63 10.87 -7.36
N THR A 69 15.93 11.15 -7.47
CA THR A 69 16.75 11.96 -6.53
C THR A 69 16.69 13.46 -6.80
N ASP A 70 15.92 13.88 -7.80
CA ASP A 70 15.70 15.28 -8.15
C ASP A 70 14.40 15.77 -7.49
N ILE A 71 14.47 16.88 -6.74
CA ILE A 71 13.32 17.49 -6.05
C ILE A 71 12.34 18.14 -7.07
N GLY A 72 12.60 18.02 -8.38
CA GLY A 72 11.72 18.46 -9.45
C GLY A 72 10.35 17.75 -9.55
N CYS A 73 9.58 18.10 -10.58
CA CYS A 73 8.23 17.59 -10.85
C CYS A 73 8.27 16.26 -11.62
N LYS A 74 8.75 15.18 -10.99
CA LYS A 74 8.90 13.86 -11.62
C LYS A 74 8.30 12.73 -10.74
N GLY A 75 7.86 11.66 -11.39
CA GLY A 75 7.40 10.42 -10.74
C GLY A 75 6.34 10.62 -9.63
N ASN A 76 6.43 9.81 -8.57
CA ASN A 76 5.49 9.84 -7.44
C ASN A 76 5.50 11.17 -6.67
N LEU A 77 6.61 11.90 -6.71
CA LEU A 77 6.71 13.21 -6.06
C LEU A 77 5.84 14.26 -6.76
N LEU A 78 5.77 14.22 -8.10
CA LEU A 78 4.84 15.06 -8.86
C LEU A 78 3.39 14.76 -8.47
N LEU A 79 3.01 13.48 -8.43
CA LEU A 79 1.65 13.06 -8.03
C LEU A 79 1.31 13.56 -6.62
N SER A 80 2.24 13.44 -5.68
CA SER A 80 2.07 13.92 -4.31
C SER A 80 1.78 15.43 -4.26
N ARG A 81 2.46 16.22 -5.11
CA ARG A 81 2.22 17.66 -5.24
C ARG A 81 0.88 17.98 -5.89
N ILE A 82 0.50 17.26 -6.94
CA ILE A 82 -0.78 17.47 -7.65
C ILE A 82 -1.96 17.26 -6.71
N VAL A 83 -1.91 16.24 -5.84
CA VAL A 83 -2.98 15.97 -4.86
C VAL A 83 -2.91 16.89 -3.63
N GLY A 84 -2.00 17.87 -3.60
CA GLY A 84 -1.87 18.83 -2.51
C GLY A 84 -1.23 18.25 -1.24
N SER A 85 -0.49 17.14 -1.32
CA SER A 85 0.21 16.59 -0.16
C SER A 85 1.31 17.54 0.31
N ARG A 86 1.41 17.74 1.64
CA ARG A 86 2.53 18.46 2.25
C ARG A 86 3.76 17.55 2.30
N VAL A 87 4.71 17.78 1.40
CA VAL A 87 5.98 17.03 1.36
C VAL A 87 6.99 17.66 2.32
N ILE A 88 7.59 16.85 3.18
CA ILE A 88 8.63 17.26 4.12
C ILE A 88 9.91 16.53 3.75
N LEU A 89 10.97 17.30 3.50
CA LEU A 89 12.29 16.74 3.22
C LEU A 89 12.99 16.39 4.53
N VAL A 90 13.65 15.25 4.55
CA VAL A 90 14.44 14.75 5.68
C VAL A 90 15.87 14.45 5.21
N PRO A 91 16.86 14.44 6.12
CA PRO A 91 18.21 14.04 5.77
C PRO A 91 18.25 12.64 5.16
N GLN A 92 19.21 12.41 4.28
CA GLN A 92 19.45 11.07 3.74
C GLN A 92 19.84 10.13 4.88
N LEU A 93 19.09 9.04 5.01
CA LEU A 93 19.32 8.02 6.02
C LEU A 93 20.05 6.82 5.42
N LYS A 94 20.76 6.08 6.27
CA LYS A 94 21.47 4.84 5.88
C LYS A 94 20.49 3.69 5.65
N SER A 95 19.42 3.63 6.44
CA SER A 95 18.43 2.58 6.36
C SER A 95 17.00 3.13 6.45
N VAL A 96 16.05 2.35 5.94
CA VAL A 96 14.62 2.68 5.99
C VAL A 96 14.08 2.72 7.45
N PRO A 97 14.46 1.81 8.37
CA PRO A 97 14.05 1.88 9.78
C PRO A 97 14.42 3.18 10.49
N ASP A 98 15.53 3.82 10.09
CA ASP A 98 15.97 5.10 10.69
C ASP A 98 14.96 6.24 10.48
N LEU A 99 13.97 6.07 9.58
CA LEU A 99 12.92 7.04 9.31
C LEU A 99 11.82 7.03 10.38
N GLU A 100 11.59 5.90 11.04
CA GLU A 100 10.50 5.74 12.00
C GLU A 100 10.57 6.75 13.17
N PRO A 101 11.73 6.99 13.80
CA PRO A 101 11.85 8.02 14.84
C PRO A 101 11.49 9.43 14.35
N MET A 102 11.81 9.76 13.09
CA MET A 102 11.46 11.07 12.51
C MET A 102 9.96 11.19 12.24
N MET A 103 9.32 10.11 11.79
CA MET A 103 7.86 10.07 11.61
C MET A 103 7.14 10.25 12.95
N LYS A 104 7.58 9.58 14.02
CA LYS A 104 7.03 9.75 15.38
C LYS A 104 7.16 11.18 15.88
N LYS A 105 8.34 11.79 15.74
CA LYS A 105 8.56 13.22 16.08
C LYS A 105 7.60 14.14 15.31
N MET A 106 7.34 13.85 14.03
CA MET A 106 6.41 14.64 13.22
C MET A 106 4.96 14.50 13.70
N VAL A 107 4.54 13.28 14.06
CA VAL A 107 3.23 13.02 14.65
C VAL A 107 3.04 13.82 15.94
N ASP A 108 4.03 13.83 16.83
CA ASP A 108 3.96 14.56 18.10
C ASP A 108 3.88 16.07 17.86
N LYS A 109 4.67 16.60 16.91
CA LYS A 109 4.60 18.01 16.51
C LYS A 109 3.21 18.38 15.97
N LEU A 110 2.61 17.54 15.13
CA LEU A 110 1.26 17.78 14.60
C LEU A 110 0.20 17.75 15.70
N ARG A 111 0.33 16.83 16.67
CA ARG A 111 -0.55 16.77 17.85
C ARG A 111 -0.45 18.04 18.70
N GLN A 112 0.75 18.54 18.94
CA GLN A 112 0.97 19.80 19.66
C GLN A 112 0.35 21.01 18.94
N GLN A 113 0.24 20.94 17.61
CA GLN A 113 -0.43 21.95 16.79
C GLN A 113 -1.96 21.76 16.73
N GLY A 114 -2.53 20.86 17.55
CA GLY A 114 -3.97 20.59 17.60
C GLY A 114 -4.49 19.69 16.49
N SER A 115 -3.62 19.06 15.69
CA SER A 115 -4.04 18.09 14.67
C SER A 115 -4.23 16.69 15.26
N SER A 116 -5.03 15.86 14.59
CA SER A 116 -5.20 14.43 14.92
C SER A 116 -4.57 13.54 13.83
N PRO A 117 -3.23 13.38 13.81
CA PRO A 117 -2.55 12.61 12.78
C PRO A 117 -2.74 11.09 12.98
N TYR A 118 -2.95 10.38 11.86
CA TYR A 118 -2.88 8.92 11.79
C TYR A 118 -1.53 8.52 11.18
N LEU A 119 -0.72 7.77 11.93
CA LEU A 119 0.58 7.32 11.47
C LEU A 119 0.43 6.06 10.62
N ILE A 120 0.75 6.16 9.32
CA ILE A 120 0.87 5.00 8.44
C ILE A 120 2.33 4.55 8.49
N GLU A 121 2.55 3.31 8.92
CA GLU A 121 3.88 2.70 9.00
C GLU A 121 4.56 2.62 7.62
N ILE A 122 5.89 2.55 7.64
CA ILE A 122 6.67 2.51 6.40
C ILE A 122 6.30 1.28 5.58
N GLY A 123 5.98 1.50 4.30
CA GLY A 123 5.54 0.43 3.39
C GLY A 123 4.16 -0.17 3.73
N CYS A 124 3.42 0.40 4.69
CA CYS A 124 2.19 -0.18 5.23
C CYS A 124 2.39 -1.57 5.86
N SER A 125 3.62 -1.89 6.27
CA SER A 125 4.01 -3.18 6.86
C SER A 125 3.56 -3.33 8.31
N SER A 126 2.25 -3.22 8.53
CA SER A 126 1.59 -3.29 9.83
C SER A 126 0.75 -4.55 9.98
N TYR A 127 0.33 -4.85 11.21
CA TYR A 127 -0.60 -5.95 11.47
C TYR A 127 -1.89 -5.82 10.66
N THR A 128 -2.46 -4.61 10.59
CA THR A 128 -3.66 -4.33 9.79
C THR A 128 -3.39 -4.50 8.29
N GLY A 129 -2.20 -4.08 7.82
CA GLY A 129 -1.79 -4.23 6.42
C GLY A 129 -1.72 -5.68 5.95
N MET A 130 -1.38 -6.62 6.84
CA MET A 130 -1.37 -8.06 6.56
C MET A 130 -2.71 -8.55 5.97
N PHE A 131 -3.84 -8.06 6.47
CA PHE A 131 -5.17 -8.49 5.99
C PHE A 131 -5.42 -8.14 4.52
N GLY A 132 -4.75 -7.10 4.00
CA GLY A 132 -4.74 -6.81 2.57
C GLY A 132 -4.09 -7.93 1.75
N TYR A 133 -2.96 -8.47 2.21
CA TYR A 133 -2.28 -9.60 1.57
C TYR A 133 -3.05 -10.91 1.72
N LEU A 134 -3.68 -11.19 2.87
CA LEU A 134 -4.54 -12.37 3.04
C LEU A 134 -5.69 -12.35 2.04
N THR A 135 -6.25 -11.16 1.80
CA THR A 135 -7.30 -10.93 0.83
C THR A 135 -6.79 -11.14 -0.60
N ALA A 136 -5.63 -10.57 -0.96
CA ALA A 136 -5.03 -10.75 -2.28
C ALA A 136 -4.69 -12.23 -2.55
N PHE A 137 -4.20 -12.96 -1.55
CA PHE A 137 -3.93 -14.39 -1.66
C PHE A 137 -5.22 -15.20 -1.84
N GLN A 138 -6.29 -14.86 -1.12
CA GLN A 138 -7.60 -15.49 -1.33
C GLN A 138 -8.16 -15.21 -2.72
N GLU A 139 -7.97 -14.00 -3.26
CA GLU A 139 -8.34 -13.68 -4.64
C GLU A 139 -7.55 -14.52 -5.64
N MET A 140 -6.25 -14.70 -5.41
CA MET A 140 -5.41 -15.54 -6.26
C MET A 140 -5.84 -17.00 -6.24
N MET A 141 -6.20 -17.57 -5.08
CA MET A 141 -6.70 -18.95 -5.00
C MET A 141 -8.07 -19.16 -5.67
N ASN A 142 -8.84 -18.09 -5.87
CA ASN A 142 -10.16 -18.15 -6.49
C ASN A 142 -10.12 -17.91 -8.02
N GLN A 143 -8.96 -17.62 -8.58
CA GLN A 143 -8.73 -17.44 -10.03
C GLN A 143 -8.14 -18.71 -10.63
#